data_AF-A0A1J3G6Z5-F1
#
_entry.id   AF-A0A1J3G6Z5-F1
#
_cell.length_a   1.000
_cell.length_b   1.000
_cell.length_c   1.000
_cell.angle_alpha   90.00
_cell.angle_beta   90.00
_cell.angle_gamma   90.00
#
_symmetry.space_group_name_H-M   'P 1'
#
loop_
_entity.id
_entity.type
_entity.pdbx_description
1 polymer ?
#
loop_
_entity_poly.entity_id
_entity_poly.type
_entity_poly.pdbx_seq_one_letter_code
_entity_poly.pdbx_strand_id
1 'polypeptide(L)'
;RKLDSMLMEALDSFQNTEFWYAEEGSLSMKSARSSTGSFRKVIVQRKEEKWWLPVPLVPSEGLSDKARKQLKNKRESTNQIHKAA
;
A
#
# COMPACT_ATOMS: atom_id res chain seq x y z
N ARG A 1 -15.87 17.28 -8.45
CA ARG A 1 -16.46 16.32 -9.42
C ARG A 1 -15.44 15.72 -10.38
N LYS A 2 -14.73 16.48 -11.22
CA LYS A 2 -13.68 15.90 -12.10
C LYS A 2 -12.57 15.21 -11.32
N LEU A 3 -12.10 15.83 -10.23
CA LEU A 3 -11.08 15.24 -9.36
C LEU A 3 -11.56 13.97 -8.66
N ASP A 4 -12.84 13.89 -8.27
CA ASP A 4 -13.42 12.70 -7.65
C ASP A 4 -13.40 11.52 -8.63
N SER A 5 -13.80 11.74 -9.89
CA SER A 5 -13.72 10.71 -10.93
C SER A 5 -12.28 10.25 -11.17
N MET A 6 -11.32 11.18 -11.23
CA MET A 6 -9.90 10.83 -11.40
C MET A 6 -9.36 10.01 -10.22
N LEU A 7 -9.83 10.28 -8.99
CA LEU A 7 -9.46 9.50 -7.82
C LEU A 7 -10.04 8.09 -7.88
N MET A 8 -11.31 7.95 -8.28
CA MET A 8 -11.95 6.65 -8.48
C MET A 8 -11.25 5.83 -9.56
N GLU A 9 -10.94 6.43 -10.71
CA GLU A 9 -10.17 5.77 -11.78
C GLU A 9 -8.78 5.31 -11.31
N ALA A 10 -8.11 6.09 -10.46
CA ALA A 10 -6.84 5.70 -9.88
C ALA A 10 -6.98 4.46 -8.98
N LEU A 11 -8.03 4.39 -8.16
CA LEU A 11 -8.33 3.24 -7.31
C LEU A 11 -8.70 2.00 -8.14
N ASP A 12 -9.54 2.15 -9.16
CA ASP A 12 -9.94 1.06 -10.06
C ASP A 12 -8.78 0.45 -10.83
N SER A 13 -7.66 1.18 -10.99
CA SER A 13 -6.45 0.68 -11.65
C SER A 13 -5.69 -0.40 -10.85
N PHE A 14 -6.04 -0.63 -9.57
CA PHE A 14 -5.38 -1.60 -8.68
C PHE A 14 -6.05 -2.99 -8.70
N GLN A 15 -6.25 -3.57 -9.89
CA GLN A 15 -6.85 -4.90 -10.02
C GLN A 15 -5.83 -6.05 -9.98
N ASN A 16 -4.62 -5.81 -10.50
CA ASN A 16 -3.56 -6.83 -10.61
C ASN A 16 -2.31 -6.35 -9.86
N THR A 17 -2.35 -6.42 -8.54
CA THR A 17 -1.27 -5.94 -7.67
C THR A 17 -0.39 -7.07 -7.18
N GLU A 18 0.91 -6.83 -7.16
CA GLU A 18 1.88 -7.73 -6.54
C GLU A 18 2.02 -7.49 -5.03
N PHE A 19 1.10 -6.74 -4.43
CA PHE A 19 1.02 -6.51 -3.00
C PHE A 19 -0.37 -6.88 -2.51
N TRP A 20 -0.46 -7.25 -1.24
CA TRP A 20 -1.71 -7.61 -0.58
C TRP A 20 -1.72 -7.13 0.87
N TYR A 21 -2.83 -7.33 1.56
CA TYR A 21 -2.97 -7.01 2.97
C TYR A 21 -3.11 -8.30 3.77
N ALA A 22 -2.52 -8.35 4.96
CA ALA A 22 -2.73 -9.47 5.87
C ALA A 22 -4.20 -9.56 6.28
N GLU A 23 -4.78 -10.77 6.28
CA GLU A 23 -6.12 -10.99 6.82
C GLU A 23 -6.18 -10.70 8.32
N GLU A 24 -7.24 -10.00 8.72
CA GLU A 24 -7.58 -9.66 10.10
C GLU A 24 -8.05 -10.93 10.84
N GLY A 25 -7.10 -11.81 11.19
CA GLY A 25 -7.36 -13.02 11.96
C GLY A 25 -6.37 -14.16 11.76
N SER A 26 -5.75 -14.27 10.58
CA SER A 26 -4.87 -15.40 10.23
C SER A 26 -3.43 -15.21 10.73
N LEU A 27 -2.98 -13.97 10.84
CA LEU A 27 -1.73 -13.64 11.49
C LEU A 27 -2.04 -12.92 12.79
N SER A 28 -1.94 -13.63 13.91
CA SER A 28 -1.66 -12.96 15.18
C SER A 28 -0.63 -11.89 14.87
N MET A 29 -0.95 -10.63 15.16
CA MET A 29 -0.10 -9.46 14.93
C MET A 29 1.33 -9.67 15.50
N LYS A 30 1.53 -10.74 16.28
CA LYS A 30 2.79 -11.28 16.79
C LYS A 30 3.64 -12.07 15.77
N SER A 31 3.07 -12.82 14.81
CA SER A 31 3.80 -13.65 13.84
C SER A 31 4.23 -12.88 12.58
N ALA A 32 3.43 -11.91 12.14
CA ALA A 32 3.85 -10.90 11.17
C ALA A 32 5.01 -10.02 11.70
N ARG A 33 5.31 -10.08 13.02
CA ARG A 33 6.53 -9.48 13.60
C ARG A 33 7.78 -10.34 13.45
N SER A 34 7.71 -11.56 12.92
CA SER A 34 8.89 -12.44 12.76
C SER A 34 9.26 -12.84 11.33
N SER A 35 8.43 -12.59 10.30
CA SER A 35 8.79 -12.89 8.91
C SER A 35 9.50 -11.72 8.19
N THR A 36 10.67 -12.03 7.65
CA THR A 36 11.69 -11.18 7.03
C THR A 36 11.17 -10.28 5.90
N GLY A 37 11.39 -8.96 5.98
CA GLY A 37 11.08 -8.02 4.89
C GLY A 37 11.28 -6.53 5.24
N SER A 38 11.93 -5.79 4.35
CA SER A 38 12.36 -4.37 4.47
C SER A 38 11.25 -3.36 4.83
N PHE A 39 9.98 -3.73 4.65
CA PHE A 39 8.80 -2.88 4.93
C PHE A 39 8.54 -2.59 6.41
N ARG A 40 9.23 -3.28 7.32
CA ARG A 40 9.10 -3.08 8.78
C ARG A 40 9.46 -1.68 9.25
N LYS A 41 10.45 -1.01 8.64
CA LYS A 41 10.80 0.37 9.05
C LYS A 41 9.63 1.35 8.86
N VAL A 42 8.82 1.16 7.82
CA VAL A 42 7.64 1.98 7.54
C VAL A 42 6.47 1.60 8.45
N ILE A 43 6.30 0.30 8.77
CA ILE A 43 5.24 -0.17 9.68
C ILE A 43 5.52 0.24 11.13
N VAL A 44 6.78 0.19 11.58
CA VAL A 44 7.18 0.66 12.92
C VAL A 44 7.03 2.18 13.06
N GLN A 45 7.09 2.93 11.94
CA GLN A 45 6.73 4.36 11.92
C GLN A 45 5.22 4.64 11.96
N ARG A 46 4.35 3.64 11.70
CA ARG A 46 2.89 3.76 11.93
C ARG A 46 2.51 3.66 13.42
N LYS A 47 3.46 3.88 14.33
CA LYS A 47 3.23 3.85 15.78
C LYS A 47 2.07 4.80 16.13
N GLU A 48 1.06 4.22 16.78
CA GLU A 48 -0.12 4.80 17.43
C GLU A 48 -1.28 5.31 16.56
N GLU A 49 -1.06 6.06 15.48
CA GLU A 49 -2.19 6.77 14.83
C GLU A 49 -3.13 5.87 14.01
N LYS A 50 -2.68 4.69 13.55
CA LYS A 50 -3.42 3.88 12.54
C LYS A 50 -3.36 2.38 12.81
N TRP A 51 -3.55 1.98 14.08
CA TRP A 51 -3.51 0.58 14.51
C TRP A 51 -4.62 -0.30 13.90
N TRP A 52 -5.70 0.31 13.40
CA TRP A 52 -6.80 -0.36 12.71
C TRP A 52 -6.53 -0.66 11.23
N LEU A 53 -5.41 -0.20 10.65
CA LEU A 53 -5.11 -0.47 9.25
C LEU A 53 -4.39 -1.82 9.09
N PRO A 54 -4.78 -2.64 8.09
CA PRO A 54 -4.12 -3.91 7.85
C PRO A 54 -2.69 -3.72 7.33
N VAL A 55 -1.83 -4.69 7.63
CA VAL A 55 -0.41 -4.62 7.25
C VAL A 55 -0.25 -4.97 5.77
N PRO A 56 0.36 -4.09 4.95
CA PRO A 56 0.66 -4.43 3.56
C PRO A 56 1.85 -5.40 3.49
N LEU A 57 1.73 -6.37 2.58
CA LEU A 57 2.67 -7.43 2.31
C LEU A 57 3.04 -7.43 0.83
N VAL A 58 4.22 -7.96 0.52
CA VAL A 58 4.75 -8.15 -0.84
C VAL A 58 5.54 -9.47 -0.89
N PRO A 59 5.91 -9.99 -2.08
CA PRO A 59 6.75 -11.17 -2.22
C PRO A 59 8.11 -10.98 -1.52
N SER A 60 8.77 -12.09 -1.14
CA SER A 60 10.10 -12.06 -0.52
C SER A 60 11.13 -11.32 -1.39
N GLU A 61 11.05 -11.50 -2.71
CA GLU A 61 11.89 -10.85 -3.72
C GLU A 61 11.53 -9.37 -3.95
N GLY A 62 10.47 -8.90 -3.28
CA GLY A 62 9.87 -7.59 -3.49
C GLY A 62 9.01 -7.51 -4.75
N LEU A 63 8.55 -6.30 -5.04
CA LEU A 63 7.78 -6.00 -6.25
C LEU A 63 8.65 -6.09 -7.51
N SER A 64 8.06 -6.35 -8.67
CA SER A 64 8.73 -6.18 -9.96
C SER A 64 9.04 -4.70 -10.23
N ASP A 65 10.03 -4.41 -11.07
CA ASP A 65 10.34 -3.02 -11.44
C ASP A 65 9.19 -2.33 -12.15
N LYS A 66 8.41 -3.11 -12.93
CA LYS A 66 7.18 -2.64 -13.56
C LYS A 66 6.16 -2.20 -12.50
N ALA A 67 5.89 -3.05 -11.50
CA ALA A 67 4.96 -2.73 -10.43
C ALA A 67 5.44 -1.55 -9.58
N ARG A 68 6.74 -1.47 -9.25
CA ARG A 68 7.35 -0.33 -8.54
C ARG A 68 7.16 0.97 -9.31
N LYS A 69 7.46 0.98 -10.61
CA LYS A 69 7.30 2.17 -11.47
C LYS A 69 5.84 2.59 -11.57
N GLN A 70 4.94 1.63 -11.76
CA GLN A 70 3.50 1.89 -11.79
C GLN A 70 3.02 2.53 -10.48
N LEU A 71 3.39 1.98 -9.32
CA LEU A 71 2.99 2.51 -8.02
C LEU A 71 3.49 3.95 -7.79
N LYS A 72 4.72 4.26 -8.20
CA LYS A 72 5.27 5.63 -8.15
C LYS A 72 4.47 6.60 -9.02
N ASN A 73 4.11 6.19 -10.24
CA ASN A 73 3.32 7.03 -11.15
C ASN A 73 1.92 7.31 -10.57
N LYS A 74 1.25 6.29 -10.01
CA LYS A 74 -0.04 6.47 -9.32
C LYS A 74 0.10 7.44 -8.14
N ARG A 75 1.11 7.26 -7.29
CA ARG A 75 1.39 8.17 -6.16
C ARG A 75 1.52 9.62 -6.64
N GLU A 76 2.28 9.87 -7.71
CA GLU A 76 2.49 11.22 -8.21
C GLU A 76 1.20 11.83 -8.78
N SER A 77 0.45 11.05 -9.57
CA SER A 77 -0.84 11.50 -10.11
C SER A 77 -1.84 11.81 -9.00
N THR A 78 -1.98 10.94 -7.99
CA THR A 78 -2.87 11.20 -6.85
C THR A 78 -2.41 12.40 -6.01
N ASN A 79 -1.11 12.63 -5.86
CA ASN A 79 -0.59 13.83 -5.20
C ASN A 79 -0.98 15.11 -5.96
N GLN A 80 -0.98 15.08 -7.29
CA GLN A 80 -1.42 16.22 -8.10
C GLN A 80 -2.92 16.47 -7.94
N ILE A 81 -3.74 15.42 -7.91
CA ILE A 81 -5.17 15.53 -7.59
C ILE A 81 -5.36 16.17 -6.21
N HIS A 82 -4.63 15.70 -5.20
CA HIS A 82 -4.70 16.24 -3.84
C HIS A 82 -4.31 17.72 -3.77
N LYS A 83 -3.24 18.12 -4.48
CA LYS A 83 -2.82 19.53 -4.55
C LYS A 83 -3.80 20.44 -5.28
N ALA A 84 -4.68 19.88 -6.11
CA ALA A 84 -5.64 20.62 -6.92
C ALA A 84 -7.05 20.70 -6.30
N ALA A 85 -7.30 19.95 -5.22
CA ALA A 85 -8.55 19.93 -4.46
C ALA A 85 -8.57 21.05 -3.41
#